data_AF-A0A8S0X534-F1
#
_entry.id   AF-A0A8S0X534-F1
#
_cell.length_a   1.000
_cell.length_b   1.000
_cell.length_c   1.000
_cell.angle_alpha   90.00
_cell.angle_beta   90.00
_cell.angle_gamma   90.00
#
_symmetry.space_group_name_H-M   'P 1'
#
loop_
_entity.id
_entity.type
_entity.pdbx_description
1 polymer ?
#
loop_
_entity_poly.entity_id
_entity_poly.type
_entity_poly.pdbx_seq_one_letter_code
_entity_poly.pdbx_strand_id
1 'polypeptide(L)'
;MEGDEVIGAPKHPDWLQMAIPLSSRYAPRHRRPSRHLVLSLFSGGGEVLNLMNVYSDDQHTAIEHLAARVHSLPPFIYMAGDFNCVSTTWDDYEHGESSTAISLQDTASQIGLEWA
;
A
#
# COMPACT_ATOMS: atom_id res chain seq x y z
N MET A 1 25.44 3.37 -11.17
CA MET A 1 24.73 2.86 -12.36
C MET A 1 23.26 3.05 -12.06
N GLU A 2 22.60 3.89 -12.86
CA GLU A 2 21.16 4.15 -12.75
C GLU A 2 20.45 2.99 -13.46
N GLY A 3 19.48 2.36 -12.77
CA GLY A 3 18.79 1.18 -13.30
C GLY A 3 17.86 1.57 -14.45
N ASP A 4 17.81 0.74 -15.49
CA ASP A 4 16.97 0.98 -16.66
C ASP A 4 15.48 1.07 -16.28
N GLU A 5 14.76 1.90 -17.02
CA GLU A 5 13.31 2.09 -16.87
C GLU A 5 12.57 0.79 -17.19
N VAL A 6 11.91 0.19 -16.20
CA VAL A 6 11.10 -1.02 -16.38
C VAL A 6 9.77 -0.66 -17.05
N ILE A 7 9.71 -0.83 -18.37
CA ILE A 7 8.50 -0.57 -19.16
C ILE A 7 7.61 -1.84 -19.20
N GLY A 8 6.69 -1.94 -18.24
CA GLY A 8 5.57 -2.90 -18.26
C GLY A 8 5.52 -3.88 -17.09
N ALA A 9 4.34 -4.46 -16.85
CA ALA A 9 4.16 -5.48 -15.83
C ALA A 9 4.84 -6.81 -16.28
N PRO A 10 5.50 -7.55 -15.37
CA PRO A 10 6.07 -8.85 -15.70
C PRO A 10 4.99 -9.81 -16.21
N LYS A 11 5.21 -10.41 -17.39
CA LYS A 11 4.27 -11.31 -18.06
C LYS A 11 4.55 -12.77 -17.71
N HIS A 12 4.59 -13.11 -16.42
CA HIS A 12 4.74 -14.50 -16.02
C HIS A 12 3.38 -15.21 -16.13
N PRO A 13 3.30 -16.42 -16.73
CA PRO A 13 2.02 -17.09 -17.00
C PRO A 13 1.20 -17.39 -15.73
N ASP A 14 1.88 -17.57 -14.59
CA ASP A 14 1.23 -17.82 -13.30
C ASP A 14 0.89 -16.56 -12.49
N TRP A 15 1.19 -15.36 -13.00
CA TRP A 15 0.92 -14.11 -12.27
C TRP A 15 -0.44 -13.56 -12.66
N LEU A 16 -1.41 -13.66 -11.75
CA LEU A 16 -2.71 -12.99 -11.86
C LEU A 16 -2.59 -11.54 -11.41
N GLN A 17 -2.79 -10.62 -12.33
CA GLN A 17 -2.82 -9.19 -12.04
C GLN A 17 -4.11 -8.84 -11.27
N MET A 18 -3.99 -8.63 -9.95
CA MET A 18 -5.14 -8.33 -9.10
C MET A 18 -5.60 -6.86 -9.14
N ALA A 19 -4.80 -5.96 -9.72
CA ALA A 19 -5.15 -4.55 -9.89
C ALA A 19 -4.70 -4.02 -11.26
N ILE A 20 -5.62 -3.43 -12.01
CA ILE A 20 -5.33 -2.71 -13.25
C ILE A 20 -4.70 -1.36 -12.86
N PRO A 21 -3.48 -1.02 -13.32
CA PRO A 21 -2.95 0.32 -13.12
C PRO A 21 -3.90 1.31 -13.81
N LEU A 22 -4.48 2.22 -13.03
CA LEU A 22 -5.17 3.38 -13.57
C LEU A 22 -4.23 4.05 -14.58
N SER A 23 -4.71 4.20 -15.81
CA SER A 23 -3.89 4.45 -16.99
C SER A 23 -2.81 5.51 -16.78
N SER A 24 -1.55 5.10 -16.85
CA SER A 24 -0.35 5.94 -16.72
C SER A 24 -0.11 6.88 -17.92
N ARG A 25 -1.12 7.23 -18.72
CA ARG A 25 -0.88 8.00 -19.96
C ARG A 25 -0.91 9.51 -19.82
N TYR A 26 -1.27 10.08 -18.65
CA TYR A 26 -1.36 11.54 -18.47
C TYR A 26 -1.05 12.05 -17.05
N ALA A 27 -0.24 11.36 -16.24
CA ALA A 27 0.17 11.92 -14.95
C ALA A 27 1.36 12.88 -15.16
N PRO A 28 1.27 14.17 -14.73
CA PRO A 28 2.41 15.07 -14.72
C PRO A 28 3.56 14.44 -13.92
N ARG A 29 4.80 14.63 -14.38
CA ARG A 29 6.06 14.08 -13.80
C ARG A 29 6.28 14.37 -12.30
N HIS A 30 5.43 15.17 -11.67
CA HIS A 30 5.49 15.54 -10.26
C HIS A 30 4.48 14.81 -9.36
N ARG A 31 3.58 13.98 -9.91
CA ARG A 31 2.64 13.18 -9.11
C ARG A 31 3.01 11.72 -9.17
N ARG A 32 3.51 11.17 -8.06
CA ARG A 32 3.64 9.71 -7.90
C ARG A 32 2.22 9.15 -7.85
N PRO A 33 1.80 8.29 -8.79
CA PRO A 33 0.47 7.71 -8.73
C PRO A 33 0.35 6.81 -7.50
N SER A 34 -0.77 6.91 -6.78
CA SER A 34 -1.12 5.99 -5.69
C SER A 34 -1.15 4.54 -6.19
N ARG A 35 -0.51 3.63 -5.43
CA ARG A 35 -0.42 2.20 -5.76
C ARG A 35 -0.42 1.36 -4.48
N HIS A 36 -1.11 0.23 -4.53
CA HIS A 36 -0.99 -0.82 -3.53
C HIS A 36 -0.62 -2.14 -4.20
N LEU A 37 0.27 -2.88 -3.55
CA LEU A 37 0.63 -4.24 -3.93
C LEU A 37 0.28 -5.17 -2.77
N VAL A 38 -0.48 -6.22 -3.06
CA VAL A 38 -0.76 -7.32 -2.12
C VAL A 38 0.00 -8.54 -2.59
N LEU A 39 0.80 -9.13 -1.70
CA LEU A 39 1.52 -10.37 -1.91
C LEU A 39 0.97 -11.42 -0.93
N SER A 40 0.41 -12.50 -1.47
CA SER A 40 -0.08 -13.65 -0.70
C SER A 40 0.87 -14.83 -0.87
N LEU A 41 1.46 -15.31 0.24
CA LEU A 41 2.37 -16.45 0.27
C LEU A 41 1.64 -17.66 0.84
N PHE A 42 1.66 -18.78 0.11
CA PHE A 42 1.04 -20.03 0.54
C PHE A 42 2.09 -20.94 1.15
N SER A 43 1.92 -21.31 2.42
CA SER A 43 2.75 -22.32 3.06
C SER A 43 2.19 -23.72 2.77
N GLY A 44 3.05 -24.74 2.79
CA GLY A 44 2.65 -26.14 2.56
C GLY A 44 1.62 -26.68 3.56
N GLY A 45 1.34 -25.96 4.65
CA GLY A 45 0.30 -26.28 5.63
C GLY A 45 -1.07 -25.67 5.35
N GLY A 46 -1.24 -24.95 4.24
CA GLY A 46 -2.50 -24.28 3.88
C GLY A 46 -2.68 -22.90 4.52
N GLU A 47 -1.68 -22.39 5.23
CA GLU A 47 -1.69 -21.01 5.72
C GLU A 47 -1.35 -20.03 4.58
N VAL A 48 -2.01 -18.88 4.58
CA VAL A 48 -1.76 -17.79 3.64
C VAL A 48 -1.26 -16.57 4.41
N LEU A 49 -0.06 -16.10 4.08
CA LEU A 49 0.52 -14.90 4.65
C LEU A 49 0.35 -13.75 3.67
N ASN A 50 -0.44 -12.74 4.05
CA ASN A 50 -0.65 -11.55 3.21
C ASN A 50 0.25 -10.40 3.67
N LEU A 51 0.97 -9.83 2.72
CA LEU A 51 1.83 -8.66 2.89
C LEU A 51 1.29 -7.53 2.01
N MET A 52 1.29 -6.30 2.52
CA MET A 52 0.85 -5.13 1.77
C MET A 52 1.98 -4.10 1.65
N ASN A 53 2.22 -3.62 0.43
CA ASN A 53 3.04 -2.43 0.19
C ASN A 53 2.15 -1.28 -0.31
N VAL A 54 2.24 -0.11 0.30
CA VAL A 54 1.39 1.06 0.06
C VAL A 54 2.25 2.23 -0.40
N TYR A 55 1.93 2.80 -1.56
CA TYR A 55 2.48 4.07 -2.01
C TYR A 55 1.32 5.04 -2.17
N SER A 56 1.28 6.07 -1.33
CA SER A 56 0.26 7.10 -1.32
C SER A 56 0.73 8.36 -2.03
N ASP A 57 -0.15 8.98 -2.81
CA ASP A 57 0.12 10.27 -3.43
C ASP A 57 -0.04 11.44 -2.45
N ASP A 58 0.17 12.66 -2.96
CA ASP A 58 0.01 13.93 -2.24
C ASP A 58 -1.43 14.22 -1.79
N GLN A 59 -2.39 13.42 -2.24
CA GLN A 59 -3.80 13.50 -1.84
C GLN A 59 -4.21 12.29 -0.98
N HIS A 60 -3.25 11.43 -0.64
CA HIS A 60 -3.46 10.22 0.15
C HIS A 60 -4.50 9.26 -0.41
N THR A 61 -4.71 9.28 -1.73
CA THR A 61 -5.77 8.53 -2.43
C THR A 61 -5.70 7.03 -2.13
N ALA A 62 -4.50 6.52 -1.93
CA ALA A 62 -4.24 5.13 -1.58
C ALA A 62 -4.84 4.76 -0.21
N ILE A 63 -4.58 5.58 0.81
CA ILE A 63 -5.08 5.37 2.17
C ILE A 63 -6.60 5.47 2.21
N GLU A 64 -7.18 6.46 1.51
CA GLU A 64 -8.65 6.58 1.39
C GLU A 64 -9.28 5.35 0.73
N HIS A 65 -8.64 4.82 -0.32
CA HIS A 65 -9.12 3.62 -1.00
C HIS A 65 -9.03 2.37 -0.13
N LEU A 66 -8.01 2.24 0.73
CA LEU A 66 -7.90 1.16 1.70
C LEU A 66 -9.01 1.26 2.75
N ALA A 67 -9.19 2.44 3.35
CA ALA A 67 -10.24 2.67 4.34
C ALA A 67 -11.64 2.35 3.79
N ALA A 68 -11.93 2.78 2.56
CA ALA A 68 -13.21 2.52 1.88
C ALA A 68 -13.47 1.02 1.60
N ARG A 69 -12.43 0.18 1.58
CA ARG A 69 -12.50 -1.24 1.23
C ARG A 69 -12.09 -2.16 2.37
N VAL A 70 -11.87 -1.64 3.57
CA VAL A 70 -11.27 -2.37 4.69
C VAL A 70 -11.98 -3.70 4.99
N HIS A 71 -13.31 -3.73 4.94
CA HIS A 71 -14.10 -4.95 5.18
C HIS A 71 -14.06 -6.00 4.06
N SER A 72 -13.48 -5.67 2.91
CA SER A 72 -13.28 -6.59 1.78
C SER A 72 -11.84 -7.10 1.67
N LEU A 73 -10.93 -6.59 2.50
CA LEU A 73 -9.53 -6.99 2.52
C LEU A 73 -9.34 -8.24 3.38
N PRO A 74 -8.43 -9.16 3.01
CA PRO A 74 -8.04 -10.24 3.90
C PRO A 74 -7.25 -9.70 5.10
N PRO A 75 -7.03 -10.51 6.15
CA PRO A 75 -6.08 -10.16 7.19
C PRO A 75 -4.66 -10.09 6.63
N PHE A 76 -3.87 -9.14 7.13
CA PHE A 76 -2.46 -8.96 6.76
C PHE A 76 -1.56 -9.21 7.96
N ILE A 77 -0.35 -9.68 7.70
CA ILE A 77 0.71 -9.84 8.71
C ILE A 77 1.78 -8.76 8.62
N TYR A 78 1.75 -7.96 7.56
CA TYR A 78 2.68 -6.85 7.36
C TYR A 78 2.08 -5.79 6.43
N MET A 79 2.32 -4.52 6.76
CA MET A 79 2.10 -3.38 5.88
C MET A 79 3.31 -2.46 5.98
N ALA A 80 3.76 -1.95 4.83
CA ALA A 80 4.77 -0.91 4.78
C ALA A 80 4.62 -0.09 3.51
N GLY A 81 5.47 0.92 3.37
CA GLY A 81 5.63 1.68 2.14
C GLY A 81 5.81 3.16 2.39
N ASP A 82 5.46 3.97 1.40
CA ASP A 82 5.49 5.43 1.46
C ASP A 82 4.05 5.93 1.63
N PHE A 83 3.64 6.13 2.88
CA PHE A 83 2.28 6.57 3.20
C PHE A 83 2.05 8.04 2.90
N ASN A 84 3.12 8.81 2.71
CA ASN A 84 3.11 10.24 2.46
C ASN A 84 2.28 11.03 3.49
N CYS A 85 2.15 10.57 4.73
CA CYS A 85 1.46 11.25 5.82
C CYS A 85 2.34 11.28 7.07
N VAL A 86 2.14 12.30 7.90
CA VAL A 86 2.90 12.49 9.14
C VAL A 86 2.17 11.81 10.29
N SER A 87 2.91 11.05 11.10
CA SER A 87 2.42 10.40 12.31
C SER A 87 3.42 10.51 13.44
N THR A 88 2.93 10.84 14.62
CA THR A 88 3.72 10.80 15.86
C THR A 88 4.13 9.38 16.26
N THR A 89 3.51 8.36 15.65
CA THR A 89 3.83 6.96 15.91
C THR A 89 5.16 6.52 15.27
N TRP A 90 5.50 7.05 14.08
CA TRP A 90 6.68 6.62 13.32
C TRP A 90 7.59 7.75 12.85
N ASP A 91 7.16 9.01 12.95
CA ASP A 91 8.00 10.17 12.67
C ASP A 91 8.49 10.80 13.98
N ASP A 92 9.79 11.12 14.04
CA ASP A 92 10.39 11.89 15.16
C ASP A 92 9.99 13.39 15.14
N TYR A 93 8.93 13.76 14.42
CA TYR A 93 8.55 15.13 14.14
C TYR A 93 7.57 15.72 15.16
N GLU A 94 7.86 16.94 15.64
CA GLU A 94 6.98 17.71 16.53
C GLU A 94 5.69 18.22 15.88
N HIS A 95 5.43 17.90 14.61
CA HIS A 95 4.36 18.52 13.81
C HIS A 95 2.98 17.86 13.99
N GLY A 96 2.87 16.87 14.88
CA GLY A 96 1.60 16.26 15.29
C GLY A 96 1.12 15.16 14.35
N GLU A 97 -0.03 14.58 14.71
CA GLU A 97 -0.64 13.45 14.00
C GLU A 97 -1.58 13.94 12.90
N SER A 98 -1.39 13.48 11.66
CA SER A 98 -2.33 13.78 10.57
C SER A 98 -3.60 12.91 10.66
N SER A 99 -4.76 13.44 10.27
CA SER A 99 -6.01 12.66 10.21
C SER A 99 -5.91 11.45 9.28
N THR A 100 -5.12 11.59 8.20
CA THR A 100 -4.81 10.50 7.28
C THR A 100 -4.02 9.39 7.97
N ALA A 101 -3.03 9.72 8.81
CA ALA A 101 -2.28 8.73 9.56
C ALA A 101 -3.17 8.01 10.59
N ILE A 102 -4.07 8.71 11.29
CA ILE A 102 -5.08 8.07 12.15
C ILE A 102 -5.94 7.09 11.34
N SER A 103 -6.46 7.52 10.19
CA SER A 103 -7.26 6.65 9.32
C SER A 103 -6.49 5.43 8.82
N LEU A 104 -5.18 5.58 8.54
CA LEU A 104 -4.31 4.47 8.17
C LEU A 104 -4.14 3.48 9.32
N GLN A 105 -3.90 3.98 10.53
CA GLN A 105 -3.75 3.14 11.74
C GLN A 105 -5.04 2.38 12.06
N ASP A 106 -6.19 3.05 11.98
CA ASP A 106 -7.51 2.42 12.17
C ASP A 106 -7.78 1.34 11.10
N THR A 107 -7.37 1.61 9.86
CA THR A 107 -7.49 0.64 8.77
C THR A 107 -6.58 -0.56 8.98
N ALA A 108 -5.33 -0.33 9.40
CA ALA A 108 -4.35 -1.38 9.71
C ALA A 108 -4.86 -2.30 10.83
N SER A 109 -5.39 -1.73 11.91
CA SER A 109 -5.99 -2.49 13.01
C SER A 109 -7.15 -3.38 12.55
N GLN A 110 -8.04 -2.86 11.71
CA GLN A 110 -9.18 -3.62 11.19
C GLN A 110 -8.79 -4.78 10.27
N ILE A 111 -7.61 -4.72 9.64
CA ILE A 111 -7.08 -5.83 8.82
C ILE A 111 -6.08 -6.70 9.59
N GLY A 112 -6.09 -6.62 10.93
CA GLY A 112 -5.33 -7.51 11.81
C GLY A 112 -3.87 -7.12 12.03
N LEU A 113 -3.50 -5.87 11.73
CA LEU A 113 -2.16 -5.35 12.00
C LEU A 113 -2.16 -4.54 13.28
N GLU A 114 -1.17 -4.79 14.12
CA GLU A 114 -0.90 -3.99 15.31
C GLU A 114 0.49 -3.37 15.16
N TRP A 115 0.68 -2.20 15.77
CA TRP A 115 2.01 -1.61 15.92
C TRP A 115 2.85 -2.50 16.85
N ALA A 116 4.08 -2.78 16.44
CA ALA A 116 5.06 -3.56 17.19
C ALA A 116 6.06 -2.66 17.93
#